data_AF-A0A9N9N8H4-F1
#
_entry.id   AF-A0A9N9N8H4-F1
#
_cell.length_a   1.000
_cell.length_b   1.000
_cell.length_c   1.000
_cell.angle_alpha   90.00
_cell.angle_beta   90.00
_cell.angle_gamma   90.00
#
_symmetry.space_group_name_H-M   'P 1'
#
loop_
_entity.id
_entity.type
_entity.pdbx_description
1 polymer ?
#
loop_
_entity_poly.entity_id
_entity_poly.type
_entity_poly.pdbx_seq_one_letter_code
_entity_poly.pdbx_strand_id
1 'polypeptide(L)'
;KKNFMEINVIDEDDIDKMQLQHHLLREYWKGNFSAPVREILSVDGTKVLDVGCGPGTWTCEMSSDFSKAKYTAVDINSVFPKIKPKNVEFVQCDILKGLPFDDNTFDYVFLRFLIIHLTEVEWETILIRELCRVCKPGGWIELMEPMNEIRNTGPVTSKLCEKFHTRIRNQKRNFNVNRFHKLMIENHLININHQCREMPFGLNDIKSELGLDIMRERLKKHLQFERVYKGKIEDMLNKVAVEAKVHNTYIETHRFWGQKELSSY
;
A
#
# COMPACT_ATOMS: atom_id res chain seq x y z
N LYS A 1 -7.54 24.41 -10.86
CA LYS A 1 -8.25 23.59 -9.84
C LYS A 1 -8.82 22.35 -10.52
N LYS A 2 -8.10 21.23 -10.44
CA LYS A 2 -8.59 19.87 -10.72
C LYS A 2 -7.83 18.95 -9.75
N ASN A 3 -8.29 18.92 -8.49
CA ASN A 3 -7.93 17.84 -7.58
C ASN A 3 -8.84 16.68 -7.97
N PHE A 4 -8.30 15.76 -8.76
CA PHE A 4 -8.94 14.48 -9.00
C PHE A 4 -7.92 13.41 -8.63
N MET A 5 -8.13 12.72 -7.51
CA MET A 5 -8.03 11.27 -7.59
C MET A 5 -9.13 10.88 -8.59
N GLU A 6 -8.78 10.78 -9.87
CA GLU A 6 -9.69 10.19 -10.84
C GLU A 6 -10.00 8.78 -10.33
N ILE A 7 -11.27 8.38 -10.38
CA ILE A 7 -11.64 6.97 -10.34
C ILE A 7 -10.84 6.34 -11.48
N ASN A 8 -9.78 5.62 -11.13
CA ASN A 8 -9.05 4.89 -12.14
C ASN A 8 -10.02 3.82 -12.64
N VAL A 9 -10.16 3.69 -13.95
CA VAL A 9 -10.81 2.51 -14.50
C VAL A 9 -9.88 1.35 -14.17
N ILE A 10 -10.26 0.59 -13.15
CA ILE A 10 -9.58 -0.63 -12.70
C ILE A 10 -10.32 -1.77 -13.39
N ASP A 11 -9.61 -2.51 -14.24
CA ASP A 11 -10.12 -3.69 -14.92
C ASP A 11 -9.81 -4.97 -14.13
N GLU A 12 -10.28 -6.13 -14.63
CA GLU A 12 -10.05 -7.43 -13.98
C GLU A 12 -8.56 -7.77 -13.89
N ASP A 13 -7.76 -7.43 -14.92
CA ASP A 13 -6.32 -7.64 -14.93
C ASP A 13 -5.61 -6.84 -13.81
N ASP A 14 -6.05 -5.60 -13.56
CA ASP A 14 -5.55 -4.79 -12.45
C ASP A 14 -5.89 -5.42 -11.09
N ILE A 15 -7.13 -5.93 -10.92
CA ILE A 15 -7.56 -6.61 -9.69
C ILE A 15 -6.68 -7.85 -9.43
N ASP A 16 -6.49 -8.69 -10.44
CA ASP A 16 -5.64 -9.87 -10.33
C ASP A 16 -4.21 -9.48 -9.91
N LYS A 17 -3.62 -8.47 -10.55
CA LYS A 17 -2.28 -7.98 -10.18
C LYS A 17 -2.20 -7.47 -8.75
N MET A 18 -3.24 -6.78 -8.26
CA MET A 18 -3.32 -6.34 -6.86
C MET A 18 -3.40 -7.52 -5.89
N GLN A 19 -4.14 -8.58 -6.25
CA GLN A 19 -4.23 -9.82 -5.47
C GLN A 19 -2.88 -10.56 -5.46
N LEU A 20 -2.23 -10.74 -6.61
CA LEU A 20 -0.89 -11.34 -6.68
C LEU A 20 0.13 -10.55 -5.87
N GLN A 21 0.11 -9.22 -5.96
CA GLN A 21 1.00 -8.36 -5.17
C GLN A 21 0.79 -8.56 -3.66
N HIS A 22 -0.46 -8.72 -3.21
CA HIS A 22 -0.76 -9.01 -1.82
C HIS A 22 -0.12 -10.32 -1.34
N HIS A 23 -0.34 -11.43 -2.06
CA HIS A 23 0.19 -12.73 -1.68
C HIS A 23 1.73 -12.73 -1.71
N LEU A 24 2.33 -12.07 -2.70
CA LEU A 24 3.78 -11.90 -2.78
C LEU A 24 4.34 -11.22 -1.53
N LEU A 25 3.71 -10.13 -1.10
CA LEU A 25 4.17 -9.41 0.08
C LEU A 25 3.93 -10.16 1.38
N ARG A 26 2.79 -10.85 1.50
CA ARG A 26 2.54 -11.75 2.63
C ARG A 26 3.66 -12.79 2.75
N GLU A 27 4.17 -13.30 1.63
CA GLU A 27 5.29 -14.24 1.61
C GLU A 27 6.64 -13.62 1.98
N TYR A 28 6.91 -12.36 1.63
CA TYR A 28 8.13 -11.65 2.07
C TYR A 28 8.07 -11.25 3.55
N TRP A 29 6.90 -10.83 4.01
CA TRP A 29 6.68 -10.36 5.38
C TRP A 29 6.35 -11.48 6.36
N LYS A 30 6.01 -12.67 5.86
CA LYS A 30 5.57 -13.83 6.66
C LYS A 30 4.37 -13.54 7.56
N GLY A 31 3.47 -12.67 7.07
CA GLY A 31 2.26 -12.30 7.78
C GLY A 31 1.57 -11.08 7.21
N ASN A 32 0.33 -10.85 7.63
CA ASN A 32 -0.52 -9.76 7.16
C ASN A 32 -0.36 -8.46 7.96
N PHE A 33 0.26 -8.52 9.13
CA PHE A 33 0.52 -7.37 10.00
C PHE A 33 1.82 -7.58 10.78
N SER A 34 2.40 -6.48 11.27
CA SER A 34 3.57 -6.46 12.15
C SER A 34 3.26 -5.85 13.51
N ALA A 35 2.19 -5.05 13.63
CA ALA A 35 1.72 -4.55 14.91
C ALA A 35 1.34 -5.70 15.86
N PRO A 36 1.51 -5.56 17.18
CA PRO A 36 1.21 -6.61 18.15
C PRO A 36 -0.30 -6.72 18.43
N VAL A 37 -1.09 -6.97 17.38
CA VAL A 37 -2.57 -6.95 17.41
C VAL A 37 -3.19 -8.34 17.45
N ARG A 38 -2.40 -9.42 17.41
CA ARG A 38 -2.90 -10.80 17.31
C ARG A 38 -3.92 -11.15 18.41
N GLU A 39 -3.65 -10.74 19.64
CA GLU A 39 -4.52 -11.03 20.79
C GLU A 39 -5.84 -10.27 20.67
N ILE A 40 -5.81 -8.96 20.39
CA ILE A 40 -7.02 -8.15 20.25
C ILE A 40 -7.87 -8.58 19.07
N LEU A 41 -7.27 -9.05 17.96
CA LEU A 41 -8.01 -9.58 16.80
C LEU A 41 -8.82 -10.84 17.14
N SER A 42 -8.47 -11.55 18.22
CA SER A 42 -9.19 -12.75 18.66
C SER A 42 -10.32 -12.46 19.66
N VAL A 43 -10.50 -11.19 20.04
CA VAL A 43 -11.57 -10.72 20.94
C VAL A 43 -12.82 -10.41 20.12
N ASP A 44 -13.98 -10.84 20.62
CA ASP A 44 -15.26 -10.58 19.97
C ASP A 44 -15.57 -9.09 19.96
N GLY A 45 -15.99 -8.57 18.80
CA GLY A 45 -16.35 -7.16 18.65
C GLY A 45 -15.18 -6.20 18.40
N THR A 46 -13.93 -6.68 18.35
CA THR A 46 -12.78 -5.88 17.89
C THR A 46 -13.05 -5.31 16.51
N LYS A 47 -12.83 -4.01 16.33
CA LYS A 47 -13.09 -3.30 15.07
C LYS A 47 -11.79 -3.00 14.34
N VAL A 48 -11.70 -3.44 13.09
CA VAL A 48 -10.53 -3.25 12.22
C VAL A 48 -10.92 -2.40 11.02
N LEU A 49 -10.12 -1.39 10.70
CA LEU A 49 -10.27 -0.57 9.49
C LEU A 49 -9.14 -0.88 8.49
N ASP A 50 -9.50 -1.17 7.25
CA ASP A 50 -8.59 -1.28 6.11
C ASP A 50 -8.79 -0.08 5.17
N VAL A 51 -7.82 0.83 5.12
CA VAL A 51 -7.88 2.09 4.36
C VAL A 51 -7.15 1.94 3.03
N GLY A 52 -7.86 2.17 1.92
CA GLY A 52 -7.35 1.90 0.57
C GLY A 52 -7.36 0.40 0.25
N CYS A 53 -8.47 -0.28 0.60
CA CYS A 53 -8.54 -1.75 0.57
C CYS A 53 -8.50 -2.35 -0.84
N GLY A 54 -8.77 -1.57 -1.90
CA GLY A 54 -8.87 -2.03 -3.28
C GLY A 54 -9.84 -3.22 -3.41
N PRO A 55 -9.42 -4.35 -4.00
CA PRO A 55 -10.22 -5.58 -4.08
C PRO A 55 -10.53 -6.26 -2.74
N GLY A 56 -10.01 -5.73 -1.61
CA GLY A 56 -10.28 -6.27 -0.28
C GLY A 56 -9.55 -7.56 0.05
N THR A 57 -8.50 -7.94 -0.69
CA THR A 57 -7.81 -9.23 -0.51
C THR A 57 -7.28 -9.41 0.91
N TRP A 58 -6.61 -8.37 1.43
CA TRP A 58 -6.10 -8.39 2.81
C TRP A 58 -7.24 -8.44 3.82
N THR A 59 -8.30 -7.66 3.61
CA THR A 59 -9.47 -7.66 4.49
C THR A 59 -10.10 -9.06 4.54
N CYS A 60 -10.27 -9.71 3.38
CA CYS A 60 -10.89 -11.03 3.29
C CYS A 60 -10.05 -12.09 4.00
N GLU A 61 -8.72 -12.10 3.80
CA GLU A 61 -7.82 -13.01 4.53
C GLU A 61 -7.88 -12.76 6.04
N MET A 62 -7.72 -11.51 6.48
CA MET A 62 -7.76 -11.16 7.90
C MET A 62 -9.09 -11.55 8.55
N SER A 63 -10.21 -11.30 7.86
CA SER A 63 -11.54 -11.65 8.34
C SER A 63 -11.80 -13.15 8.47
N SER A 64 -11.08 -13.95 7.70
CA SER A 64 -11.13 -15.41 7.75
C SER A 64 -10.25 -15.94 8.89
N ASP A 65 -9.04 -15.40 9.03
CA ASP A 65 -8.08 -15.79 10.07
C ASP A 65 -8.56 -15.38 11.48
N PHE A 66 -9.27 -14.26 11.58
CA PHE A 66 -9.75 -13.68 12.84
C PHE A 66 -11.25 -13.37 12.77
N SER A 67 -12.06 -14.42 12.65
CA SER A 67 -13.51 -14.33 12.42
C SER A 67 -14.33 -13.66 13.53
N LYS A 68 -13.74 -13.40 14.70
CA LYS A 68 -14.37 -12.70 15.84
C LYS A 68 -14.30 -11.18 15.72
N ALA A 69 -13.33 -10.66 14.97
CA ALA A 69 -13.24 -9.25 14.68
C ALA A 69 -14.24 -8.85 13.59
N LYS A 70 -14.64 -7.57 13.62
CA LYS A 70 -15.47 -6.91 12.61
C LYS A 70 -14.58 -5.98 11.80
N TYR A 71 -14.70 -6.09 10.48
CA TYR A 71 -13.85 -5.38 9.54
C TYR A 71 -14.68 -4.34 8.78
N THR A 72 -14.09 -3.18 8.59
CA THR A 72 -14.56 -2.16 7.66
C THR A 72 -13.45 -1.90 6.67
N ALA A 73 -13.74 -1.98 5.38
CA ALA A 73 -12.78 -1.79 4.30
C ALA A 73 -13.24 -0.64 3.43
N VAL A 74 -12.36 0.33 3.21
CA VAL A 74 -12.70 1.55 2.48
C VAL A 74 -11.79 1.77 1.29
N ASP A 75 -12.36 2.20 0.17
CA ASP A 75 -11.62 2.62 -1.01
C ASP A 75 -12.43 3.65 -1.81
N ILE A 76 -11.75 4.48 -2.60
CA ILE A 76 -12.43 5.41 -3.52
C ILE A 76 -13.04 4.67 -4.71
N ASN A 77 -12.46 3.52 -5.09
CA ASN A 77 -12.92 2.67 -6.19
C ASN A 77 -13.76 1.51 -5.64
N SER A 78 -14.94 1.26 -6.23
CA SER A 78 -15.86 0.20 -5.81
C SER A 78 -15.52 -1.17 -6.42
N VAL A 79 -14.25 -1.57 -6.42
CA VAL A 79 -13.75 -2.86 -6.96
C VAL A 79 -13.81 -4.01 -5.94
N PHE A 80 -14.78 -3.94 -5.04
CA PHE A 80 -14.96 -4.89 -3.93
C PHE A 80 -15.35 -6.30 -4.40
N PRO A 81 -15.10 -7.33 -3.58
CA PRO A 81 -15.42 -8.71 -3.96
C PRO A 81 -16.92 -8.92 -4.11
N LYS A 82 -17.30 -9.75 -5.09
CA LYS A 82 -18.71 -10.11 -5.35
C LYS A 82 -19.31 -10.89 -4.17
N ILE A 83 -18.52 -11.77 -3.56
CA ILE A 83 -18.89 -12.52 -2.36
C ILE A 83 -18.14 -11.90 -1.18
N LYS A 84 -18.90 -11.30 -0.24
CA LYS A 84 -18.35 -10.58 0.90
C LYS A 84 -18.41 -11.45 2.17
N PRO A 85 -17.34 -11.51 2.99
CA PRO A 85 -17.41 -12.18 4.28
C PRO A 85 -18.45 -11.53 5.20
N LYS A 86 -19.10 -12.33 6.05
CA LYS A 86 -20.20 -11.85 6.91
C LYS A 86 -19.78 -10.81 7.94
N ASN A 87 -18.51 -10.81 8.33
CA ASN A 87 -17.91 -9.89 9.30
C ASN A 87 -17.15 -8.74 8.64
N VAL A 88 -17.38 -8.47 7.34
CA VAL A 88 -16.73 -7.38 6.61
C VAL A 88 -17.78 -6.46 5.98
N GLU A 89 -17.65 -5.17 6.23
CA GLU A 89 -18.37 -4.11 5.53
C GLU A 89 -17.43 -3.39 4.56
N PHE A 90 -17.86 -3.22 3.31
CA PHE A 90 -17.12 -2.48 2.29
C PHE A 90 -17.80 -1.16 2.01
N VAL A 91 -17.08 -0.04 2.15
CA VAL A 91 -17.61 1.31 2.00
C VAL A 91 -16.80 2.06 0.95
N GLN A 92 -17.49 2.60 -0.06
CA GLN A 92 -16.83 3.49 -1.02
C GLN A 92 -16.71 4.88 -0.40
N CYS A 93 -15.49 5.38 -0.19
CA CYS A 93 -15.28 6.74 0.30
C CYS A 93 -13.97 7.36 -0.20
N ASP A 94 -13.99 8.68 -0.37
CA ASP A 94 -12.79 9.48 -0.62
C ASP A 94 -12.19 9.90 0.72
N ILE A 95 -11.08 9.26 1.11
CA ILE A 95 -10.40 9.50 2.38
C ILE A 95 -9.95 10.94 2.55
N LEU A 96 -9.76 11.70 1.45
CA LEU A 96 -9.38 13.11 1.53
C LEU A 96 -10.54 14.03 1.91
N LYS A 97 -11.77 13.52 1.89
CA LYS A 97 -12.97 14.21 2.37
C LYS A 97 -13.33 13.85 3.82
N GLY A 98 -12.50 13.03 4.46
CA GLY A 98 -12.73 12.49 5.79
C GLY A 98 -13.34 11.09 5.74
N LEU A 99 -13.01 10.29 6.75
CA LEU A 99 -13.57 8.95 6.94
C LEU A 99 -14.95 9.08 7.61
N PRO A 100 -15.98 8.38 7.10
CA PRO A 100 -17.37 8.51 7.58
C PRO A 100 -17.62 7.74 8.89
N PHE A 101 -16.69 7.84 9.84
CA PHE A 101 -16.73 7.14 11.13
C PHE A 101 -16.46 8.12 12.26
N ASP A 102 -17.04 7.83 13.42
CA ASP A 102 -16.81 8.60 14.63
C ASP A 102 -15.36 8.47 15.11
N ASP A 103 -14.95 9.44 15.92
CA ASP A 103 -13.66 9.39 16.62
C ASP A 103 -13.57 8.12 17.46
N ASN A 104 -12.36 7.58 17.62
CA ASN A 104 -12.09 6.46 18.51
C ASN A 104 -12.97 5.22 18.22
N THR A 105 -13.15 4.89 16.95
CA THR A 105 -14.00 3.76 16.51
C THR A 105 -13.24 2.45 16.41
N PHE A 106 -12.01 2.45 15.91
CA PHE A 106 -11.29 1.23 15.51
C PHE A 106 -10.16 0.89 16.48
N ASP A 107 -10.03 -0.40 16.79
CA ASP A 107 -8.96 -0.96 17.63
C ASP A 107 -7.67 -1.15 16.83
N TYR A 108 -7.79 -1.39 15.51
CA TYR A 108 -6.67 -1.50 14.59
C TYR A 108 -7.01 -0.83 13.25
N VAL A 109 -6.13 0.07 12.79
CA VAL A 109 -6.22 0.74 11.50
C VAL A 109 -5.03 0.34 10.65
N PHE A 110 -5.31 -0.27 9.50
CA PHE A 110 -4.31 -0.70 8.54
C PHE A 110 -4.44 0.10 7.24
N LEU A 111 -3.32 0.46 6.64
CA LEU A 111 -3.26 1.16 5.36
C LEU A 111 -2.08 0.67 4.55
N ARG A 112 -2.29 0.49 3.23
CA ARG A 112 -1.17 0.20 2.33
C ARG A 112 -1.36 0.77 0.92
N PHE A 113 -0.24 0.97 0.24
CA PHE A 113 -0.15 1.31 -1.19
C PHE A 113 -0.77 2.63 -1.63
N LEU A 114 -0.81 3.65 -0.76
CA LEU A 114 -1.26 4.99 -1.14
C LEU A 114 -0.11 5.97 -1.41
N ILE A 115 1.15 5.55 -1.24
CA ILE A 115 2.31 6.46 -1.27
C ILE A 115 2.41 7.31 -2.55
N ILE A 116 2.06 6.72 -3.70
CA ILE A 116 2.08 7.40 -5.01
C ILE A 116 0.73 8.01 -5.42
N HIS A 117 -0.31 7.85 -4.60
CA HIS A 117 -1.67 8.32 -4.87
C HIS A 117 -1.95 9.67 -4.21
N LEU A 118 -1.24 9.96 -3.12
CA LEU A 118 -1.40 11.17 -2.32
C LEU A 118 -0.19 12.07 -2.43
N THR A 119 -0.44 13.38 -2.33
CA THR A 119 0.61 14.37 -2.22
C THR A 119 1.24 14.36 -0.83
N GLU A 120 2.45 14.91 -0.71
CA GLU A 120 3.11 15.06 0.59
C GLU A 120 2.23 15.81 1.61
N VAL A 121 1.57 16.88 1.17
CA VAL A 121 0.67 17.67 2.02
C VAL A 121 -0.55 16.87 2.45
N GLU A 122 -1.13 16.05 1.57
CA GLU A 122 -2.29 15.22 1.91
C GLU A 122 -1.93 14.13 2.94
N TRP A 123 -0.74 13.53 2.84
CA TRP A 123 -0.23 12.61 3.86
C TRP A 123 -0.12 13.29 5.23
N GLU A 124 0.50 14.46 5.27
CA GLU A 124 0.83 15.16 6.51
C GLU A 124 -0.38 15.82 7.19
N THR A 125 -1.26 16.43 6.41
CA THR A 125 -2.31 17.31 6.94
C THR A 125 -3.68 16.66 7.00
N ILE A 126 -3.90 15.56 6.27
CA ILE A 126 -5.20 14.88 6.21
C ILE A 126 -5.05 13.44 6.68
N LEU A 127 -4.29 12.61 5.95
CA LEU A 127 -4.37 11.16 6.11
C LEU A 127 -3.97 10.70 7.51
N ILE A 128 -2.76 11.03 7.98
CA ILE A 128 -2.28 10.54 9.28
C ILE A 128 -3.19 11.03 10.43
N ARG A 129 -3.66 12.29 10.36
CA ARG A 129 -4.61 12.83 11.34
C ARG A 129 -5.90 12.04 11.35
N GLU A 130 -6.40 11.67 10.18
CA GLU A 130 -7.66 10.97 10.07
C GLU A 130 -7.57 9.52 10.54
N LEU A 131 -6.46 8.83 10.27
CA LEU A 131 -6.19 7.52 10.86
C LEU A 131 -6.12 7.61 12.39
N CYS A 132 -5.47 8.65 12.92
CA CYS A 132 -5.39 8.87 14.37
C CYS A 132 -6.75 9.21 14.98
N ARG A 133 -7.58 10.01 14.31
CA ARG A 133 -8.92 10.38 14.79
C ARG A 133 -9.80 9.15 14.97
N VAL A 134 -9.89 8.30 13.95
CA VAL A 134 -10.77 7.12 13.99
C VAL A 134 -10.19 5.95 14.81
N CYS A 135 -8.88 5.94 15.06
CA CYS A 135 -8.25 4.96 15.94
C CYS A 135 -8.58 5.25 17.41
N LYS A 136 -8.93 4.23 18.18
CA LYS A 136 -9.16 4.32 19.64
C LYS A 136 -7.88 4.68 20.39
N PRO A 137 -7.97 5.35 21.56
CA PRO A 137 -6.85 5.40 22.49
C PRO A 137 -6.42 3.98 22.86
N GLY A 138 -5.12 3.71 22.77
CA GLY A 138 -4.56 2.36 22.93
C GLY A 138 -4.70 1.44 21.70
N GLY A 139 -5.38 1.89 20.64
CA GLY A 139 -5.47 1.19 19.36
C GLY A 139 -4.19 1.32 18.53
N TRP A 140 -4.05 0.48 17.50
CA TRP A 140 -2.86 0.44 16.65
C TRP A 140 -3.11 1.00 15.27
N ILE A 141 -2.13 1.71 14.71
CA ILE A 141 -2.10 2.15 13.33
C ILE A 141 -0.89 1.51 12.65
N GLU A 142 -1.09 0.85 11.52
CA GLU A 142 -0.02 0.24 10.74
C GLU A 142 -0.10 0.68 9.27
N LEU A 143 1.04 1.18 8.77
CA LEU A 143 1.23 1.62 7.39
C LEU A 143 2.20 0.69 6.69
N MET A 144 1.82 0.19 5.52
CA MET A 144 2.68 -0.63 4.67
C MET A 144 2.87 0.02 3.29
N GLU A 145 4.05 0.56 3.03
CA GLU A 145 4.32 1.29 1.79
C GLU A 145 5.65 0.86 1.16
N PRO A 146 5.73 0.75 -0.18
CA PRO A 146 6.99 0.59 -0.88
C PRO A 146 7.77 1.91 -0.86
N MET A 147 9.07 1.83 -0.95
CA MET A 147 9.88 2.99 -1.33
C MET A 147 9.55 3.40 -2.78
N ASN A 148 9.62 4.69 -3.07
CA ASN A 148 9.38 5.20 -4.43
C ASN A 148 10.43 4.75 -5.44
N GLU A 149 11.62 4.34 -4.97
CA GLU A 149 12.78 4.00 -5.79
C GLU A 149 13.06 2.50 -5.78
N ILE A 150 13.35 1.97 -6.96
CA ILE A 150 13.90 0.64 -7.16
C ILE A 150 15.43 0.76 -7.01
N ARG A 151 16.03 -0.18 -6.27
CA ARG A 151 17.46 -0.21 -5.97
C ARG A 151 18.21 -1.15 -6.91
N ASN A 152 19.51 -0.89 -7.06
CA ASN A 152 20.42 -1.64 -7.93
C ASN A 152 19.93 -1.79 -9.38
N THR A 153 19.28 -0.77 -9.94
CA THR A 153 18.79 -0.84 -11.32
C THR A 153 19.93 -0.77 -12.34
N GLY A 154 19.82 -1.53 -13.44
CA GLY A 154 20.62 -1.31 -14.64
C GLY A 154 20.20 -0.05 -15.43
N PRO A 155 20.98 0.38 -16.43
CA PRO A 155 20.79 1.66 -17.11
C PRO A 155 19.45 1.79 -17.84
N VAL A 156 18.91 0.70 -18.41
CA VAL A 156 17.57 0.72 -19.04
C VAL A 156 16.52 0.98 -17.96
N THR A 157 16.56 0.20 -16.88
CA THR A 157 15.60 0.31 -15.78
C THR A 157 15.66 1.69 -15.13
N SER A 158 16.85 2.24 -14.86
CA SER A 158 17.03 3.59 -14.31
C SER A 158 16.38 4.65 -15.20
N LYS A 159 16.61 4.60 -16.52
CA LYS A 159 16.06 5.56 -17.48
C LYS A 159 14.52 5.51 -17.54
N LEU A 160 13.94 4.32 -17.45
CA LEU A 160 12.48 4.16 -17.44
C LEU A 160 11.89 4.71 -16.13
N CYS A 161 12.53 4.41 -14.99
CA CYS A 161 12.11 4.91 -13.68
C CYS A 161 12.26 6.43 -13.54
N GLU A 162 13.29 7.04 -14.11
CA GLU A 162 13.55 8.49 -14.00
C GLU A 162 12.36 9.34 -14.47
N LYS A 163 11.71 8.95 -15.58
CA LYS A 163 10.51 9.64 -16.07
C LYS A 163 9.35 9.52 -15.10
N PHE A 164 9.12 8.31 -14.57
CA PHE A 164 8.09 8.07 -13.58
C PHE A 164 8.35 8.89 -12.31
N HIS A 165 9.58 8.88 -11.80
CA HIS A 165 10.01 9.68 -10.65
C HIS A 165 9.86 11.18 -10.87
N THR A 166 10.17 11.66 -12.06
CA THR A 166 9.96 13.07 -12.43
C THR A 166 8.48 13.43 -12.45
N ARG A 167 7.62 12.55 -12.98
CA ARG A 167 6.17 12.75 -12.96
C ARG A 167 5.61 12.83 -11.55
N ILE A 168 5.95 11.87 -10.67
CA ILE A 168 5.44 11.88 -9.29
C ILE A 168 5.96 13.08 -8.50
N ARG A 169 7.22 13.52 -8.73
CA ARG A 169 7.78 14.75 -8.14
C ARG A 169 7.02 15.99 -8.58
N ASN A 170 6.75 16.12 -9.88
CA ASN A 170 5.98 17.25 -10.42
C ASN A 170 4.53 17.27 -9.89
N GLN A 171 3.97 16.09 -9.59
CA GLN A 171 2.65 15.95 -8.95
C GLN A 171 2.70 16.12 -7.43
N LYS A 172 3.88 16.31 -6.83
CA LYS A 172 4.11 16.35 -5.38
C LYS A 172 3.71 15.07 -4.64
N ARG A 173 3.72 13.92 -5.35
CA ARG A 173 3.36 12.57 -4.87
C ARG A 173 4.59 11.70 -4.60
N ASN A 174 5.72 12.34 -4.28
CA ASN A 174 7.02 11.70 -4.06
C ASN A 174 7.34 11.60 -2.56
N PHE A 175 6.34 11.26 -1.73
CA PHE A 175 6.48 11.24 -0.28
C PHE A 175 7.61 10.30 0.17
N ASN A 176 8.46 10.80 1.07
CA ASN A 176 9.56 10.02 1.64
C ASN A 176 9.03 9.17 2.81
N VAL A 177 8.92 7.85 2.61
CA VAL A 177 8.46 6.87 3.61
C VAL A 177 9.19 6.97 4.96
N ASN A 178 10.45 7.41 4.98
CA ASN A 178 11.20 7.59 6.24
C ASN A 178 10.63 8.72 7.12
N ARG A 179 9.75 9.57 6.59
CA ARG A 179 9.05 10.59 7.36
C ARG A 179 7.92 10.03 8.21
N PHE A 180 7.45 8.80 7.97
CA PHE A 180 6.35 8.23 8.74
C PHE A 180 6.63 8.18 10.24
N HIS A 181 7.84 7.78 10.65
CA HIS A 181 8.19 7.76 12.08
C HIS A 181 8.01 9.13 12.73
N LYS A 182 8.47 10.20 12.06
CA LYS A 182 8.29 11.57 12.57
C LYS A 182 6.82 11.98 12.60
N LEU A 183 6.06 11.71 11.53
CA LEU A 183 4.63 12.05 11.48
C LEU A 183 3.82 11.30 12.54
N MET A 184 4.16 10.05 12.82
CA MET A 184 3.53 9.27 13.88
C MET A 184 3.74 9.93 15.26
N ILE A 185 4.96 10.40 15.56
CA ILE A 185 5.24 11.15 16.80
C ILE A 185 4.43 12.45 16.85
N GLU A 186 4.43 13.22 15.77
CA GLU A 186 3.72 14.50 15.68
C GLU A 186 2.20 14.36 15.81
N ASN A 187 1.66 13.14 15.66
CA ASN A 187 0.26 12.82 15.84
C ASN A 187 0.01 11.93 17.09
N HIS A 188 0.88 12.02 18.09
CA HIS A 188 0.71 11.40 19.41
C HIS A 188 0.60 9.87 19.38
N LEU A 189 1.32 9.23 18.44
CA LEU A 189 1.54 7.79 18.51
C LEU A 189 2.78 7.49 19.36
N ILE A 190 2.66 6.44 20.17
CA ILE A 190 3.69 5.88 21.03
C ILE A 190 4.00 4.45 20.56
N ASN A 191 5.04 3.81 21.15
CA ASN A 191 5.45 2.45 20.78
C ASN A 191 5.69 2.28 19.26
N ILE A 192 6.24 3.34 18.62
CA ILE A 192 6.46 3.38 17.18
C ILE A 192 7.60 2.43 16.81
N ASN A 193 7.35 1.58 15.81
CA ASN A 193 8.30 0.63 15.29
C ASN A 193 8.34 0.70 13.77
N HIS A 194 9.47 0.30 13.20
CA HIS A 194 9.70 0.26 11.76
C HIS A 194 10.46 -1.00 11.39
N GLN A 195 10.01 -1.65 10.31
CA GLN A 195 10.75 -2.71 9.65
C GLN A 195 10.82 -2.44 8.15
N CYS A 196 11.89 -2.94 7.53
CA CYS A 196 12.11 -2.92 6.09
C CYS A 196 12.36 -4.34 5.60
N ARG A 197 11.82 -4.67 4.41
CA ARG A 197 12.10 -5.91 3.69
C ARG A 197 12.44 -5.60 2.24
N GLU A 198 13.53 -6.19 1.78
CA GLU A 198 13.91 -6.17 0.37
C GLU A 198 13.11 -7.22 -0.40
N MET A 199 12.56 -6.80 -1.53
CA MET A 199 11.87 -7.66 -2.47
C MET A 199 12.66 -7.67 -3.79
N PRO A 200 13.51 -8.67 -4.01
CA PRO A 200 14.30 -8.77 -5.23
C PRO A 200 13.45 -9.14 -6.44
N PHE A 201 13.97 -8.81 -7.62
CA PHE A 201 13.35 -9.08 -8.92
C PHE A 201 14.20 -10.03 -9.76
N GLY A 202 13.63 -11.15 -10.19
CA GLY A 202 14.24 -12.07 -11.15
C GLY A 202 15.41 -12.90 -10.62
N LEU A 203 15.47 -13.17 -9.32
CA LEU A 203 16.39 -14.19 -8.81
C LEU A 203 15.87 -15.59 -9.18
N ASN A 204 16.69 -16.63 -8.94
CA ASN A 204 16.34 -18.02 -9.27
C ASN A 204 15.31 -18.63 -8.29
N ASP A 205 14.26 -17.88 -7.93
CA ASP A 205 13.15 -18.32 -7.09
C ASP A 205 11.81 -17.76 -7.60
N ILE A 206 10.74 -18.49 -7.31
CA ILE A 206 9.39 -18.20 -7.84
C ILE A 206 8.90 -16.81 -7.44
N LYS A 207 9.23 -16.34 -6.22
CA LYS A 207 8.68 -15.09 -5.70
C LYS A 207 9.33 -13.88 -6.38
N SER A 208 10.65 -13.91 -6.55
CA SER A 208 11.35 -12.80 -7.22
C SER A 208 11.04 -12.73 -8.72
N GLU A 209 10.84 -13.87 -9.40
CA GLU A 209 10.33 -13.90 -10.78
C GLU A 209 8.92 -13.30 -10.88
N LEU A 210 8.01 -13.67 -9.97
CA LEU A 210 6.67 -13.08 -9.94
C LEU A 210 6.72 -11.56 -9.69
N GLY A 211 7.59 -11.11 -8.77
CA GLY A 211 7.82 -9.68 -8.53
C GLY A 211 8.28 -8.95 -9.80
N LEU A 212 9.17 -9.58 -10.57
CA LEU A 212 9.68 -9.03 -11.82
C LEU A 212 8.57 -8.90 -12.87
N ASP A 213 7.70 -9.90 -12.99
CA ASP A 213 6.57 -9.85 -13.92
C ASP A 213 5.58 -8.75 -13.57
N ILE A 214 5.24 -8.59 -12.28
CA ILE A 214 4.40 -7.47 -11.81
C ILE A 214 5.05 -6.13 -12.15
N MET A 215 6.36 -5.99 -11.94
CA MET A 215 7.10 -4.77 -12.28
C MET A 215 7.07 -4.48 -13.79
N ARG A 216 7.32 -5.49 -14.63
CA ARG A 216 7.31 -5.36 -16.10
C ARG A 216 5.95 -4.93 -16.62
N GLU A 217 4.87 -5.51 -16.11
CA GLU A 217 3.51 -5.15 -16.52
C GLU A 217 3.13 -3.72 -16.10
N ARG A 218 3.56 -3.27 -14.91
CA ARG A 218 3.41 -1.86 -14.49
C ARG A 218 4.16 -0.91 -15.43
N LEU A 219 5.40 -1.24 -15.78
CA LEU A 219 6.17 -0.46 -16.74
C LEU A 219 5.46 -0.44 -18.10
N LYS A 220 5.02 -1.58 -18.62
CA LYS A 220 4.30 -1.71 -19.89
C LYS A 220 3.08 -0.77 -19.96
N LYS A 221 2.25 -0.75 -18.91
CA LYS A 221 1.07 0.12 -18.82
C LYS A 221 1.42 1.60 -18.88
N HIS A 222 2.59 2.01 -18.40
CA HIS A 222 3.07 3.39 -18.54
C HIS A 222 3.68 3.67 -19.91
N LEU A 223 4.49 2.75 -20.44
CA LEU A 223 5.22 2.94 -21.69
C LEU A 223 4.32 2.96 -22.93
N GLN A 224 3.17 2.28 -22.90
CA GLN A 224 2.24 2.23 -24.05
C GLN A 224 1.70 3.61 -24.47
N PHE A 225 1.67 4.58 -23.55
CA PHE A 225 1.23 5.94 -23.84
C PHE A 225 2.35 6.83 -24.42
N GLU A 226 3.59 6.34 -24.43
CA GLU A 226 4.75 7.09 -24.88
C GLU A 226 5.14 6.72 -26.32
N ARG A 227 4.93 7.66 -27.25
CA ARG A 227 5.25 7.47 -28.69
C ARG A 227 6.69 6.99 -28.94
N VAL A 228 7.64 7.41 -28.12
CA VAL A 228 9.07 7.06 -28.26
C VAL A 228 9.34 5.55 -28.08
N TYR A 229 8.48 4.83 -27.36
CA TYR A 229 8.61 3.40 -27.11
C TYR A 229 7.72 2.54 -28.02
N LYS A 230 6.92 3.15 -28.89
CA LYS A 230 6.05 2.41 -29.83
C LYS A 230 6.88 1.42 -30.65
N GLY A 231 6.48 0.15 -30.64
CA GLY A 231 7.18 -0.95 -31.34
C GLY A 231 8.47 -1.43 -30.67
N LYS A 232 8.86 -0.88 -29.51
CA LYS A 232 10.07 -1.25 -28.76
C LYS A 232 9.80 -1.72 -27.33
N ILE A 233 8.53 -1.70 -26.88
CA ILE A 233 8.16 -2.00 -25.49
C ILE A 233 8.68 -3.37 -25.06
N GLU A 234 8.45 -4.42 -25.86
CA GLU A 234 8.84 -5.78 -25.47
C GLU A 234 10.37 -5.95 -25.37
N ASP A 235 11.12 -5.38 -26.33
CA ASP A 235 12.60 -5.35 -26.27
C ASP A 235 13.09 -4.64 -25.01
N MET A 236 12.47 -3.53 -24.64
CA MET A 236 12.80 -2.80 -23.41
C MET A 236 12.47 -3.61 -22.16
N LEU A 237 11.32 -4.28 -22.11
CA LEU A 237 10.93 -5.12 -20.96
C LEU A 237 11.82 -6.36 -20.81
N ASN A 238 12.30 -6.93 -21.91
CA ASN A 238 13.27 -8.02 -21.89
C ASN A 238 14.62 -7.56 -21.35
N LYS A 239 15.08 -6.36 -21.74
CA LYS A 239 16.29 -5.75 -21.16
C LYS A 239 16.15 -5.49 -19.67
N VAL A 240 15.00 -4.96 -19.23
CA VAL A 240 14.68 -4.79 -17.81
C VAL A 240 14.77 -6.13 -17.06
N ALA A 241 14.22 -7.21 -17.64
CA ALA A 241 14.29 -8.53 -17.03
C ALA A 241 15.74 -9.02 -16.87
N VAL A 242 16.56 -8.89 -17.90
CA VAL A 242 17.99 -9.27 -17.85
C VAL A 242 18.77 -8.42 -16.84
N GLU A 243 18.59 -7.09 -16.88
CA GLU A 243 19.24 -6.17 -15.95
C GLU A 243 18.87 -6.46 -14.50
N ALA A 244 17.61 -6.80 -14.22
CA ALA A 244 17.16 -7.14 -12.88
C ALA A 244 17.99 -8.26 -12.25
N LYS A 245 18.27 -9.31 -13.03
CA LYS A 245 19.08 -10.46 -12.59
C LYS A 245 20.55 -10.08 -12.42
N VAL A 246 21.11 -9.39 -13.42
CA VAL A 246 22.55 -9.03 -13.45
C VAL A 246 22.91 -8.10 -12.30
N HIS A 247 22.05 -7.13 -12.00
CA HIS A 247 22.33 -6.12 -10.99
C HIS A 247 21.77 -6.46 -9.60
N ASN A 248 21.07 -7.58 -9.43
CA ASN A 248 20.32 -7.90 -8.21
C ASN A 248 19.36 -6.76 -7.82
N THR A 249 18.56 -6.32 -8.78
CA THR A 249 17.58 -5.24 -8.60
C THR A 249 16.52 -5.65 -7.58
N TYR A 250 16.14 -4.74 -6.68
CA TYR A 250 15.11 -4.98 -5.66
C TYR A 250 14.33 -3.70 -5.35
N ILE A 251 13.17 -3.86 -4.71
CA ILE A 251 12.42 -2.75 -4.10
C ILE A 251 12.33 -2.97 -2.60
N GLU A 252 12.44 -1.89 -1.83
CA GLU A 252 12.20 -1.92 -0.39
C GLU A 252 10.72 -1.71 -0.10
N THR A 253 10.21 -2.50 0.83
CA THR A 253 8.88 -2.31 1.41
C THR A 253 9.03 -2.09 2.88
N HIS A 254 8.24 -1.17 3.43
CA HIS A 254 8.34 -0.78 4.82
C HIS A 254 7.02 -1.02 5.52
N ARG A 255 7.10 -1.43 6.78
CA ARG A 255 5.98 -1.39 7.72
C ARG A 255 6.35 -0.47 8.86
N PHE A 256 5.49 0.51 9.12
CA PHE A 256 5.54 1.37 10.29
C PHE A 256 4.30 1.10 11.10
N TRP A 257 4.42 0.95 12.41
CA TRP A 257 3.25 0.87 13.28
C TRP A 257 3.48 1.59 14.58
N GLY A 258 2.42 2.17 15.12
CA GLY A 258 2.41 2.87 16.39
C GLY A 258 1.06 2.72 17.08
N GLN A 259 1.07 2.87 18.39
CA GLN A 259 -0.13 2.82 19.21
C GLN A 259 -0.59 4.23 19.51
N LYS A 260 -1.88 4.53 19.37
CA LYS A 260 -2.41 5.82 19.81
C LYS A 260 -2.31 5.92 21.33
N GLU A 261 -1.77 7.03 21.82
CA GLU A 261 -1.65 7.27 23.25
C GLU A 261 -3.01 7.14 23.95
N LEU A 262 -3.02 6.61 25.18
CA LEU A 262 -4.25 6.42 25.97
C LEU A 262 -4.91 7.74 26.38
N SER A 263 -4.20 8.86 26.23
CA SER A 263 -4.63 10.19 26.64
C SER A 263 -4.46 11.20 25.52
N SER A 264 -5.56 11.64 24.92
CA SER A 264 -5.72 13.03 24.47
C SER A 264 -7.21 13.33 24.32
N TYR A 265 -7.75 14.07 25.30
CA TYR A 265 -9.11 14.62 25.43
C TYR A 265 -10.19 13.72 26.04
#